data_AF-A0A6P0U9K3-F1
#
_entry.id   AF-A0A6P0U9K3-F1
#
_cell.length_a   1.000
_cell.length_b   1.000
_cell.length_c   1.000
_cell.angle_alpha   90.00
_cell.angle_beta   90.00
_cell.angle_gamma   90.00
#
_symmetry.space_group_name_H-M   'P 1'
#
loop_
_entity.id
_entity.type
_entity.pdbx_description
1 polymer ?
#
loop_
_entity_poly.entity_id
_entity_poly.type
_entity_poly.pdbx_seq_one_letter_code
_entity_poly.pdbx_strand_id
1 'polypeptide(L)'
;MNIILKPEQEKLIQAKVNSGKYKTIDEVIAEALKLLDERDKHYQNWIEDTRRKVAVGLAKLDRGEGVEIQTVMNKLKEKVRQAKEKK
;
A
#
# COMPACT_ATOMS: atom_id res chain seq x y z
N MET A 1 23.01 13.59 16.22
CA MET A 1 22.01 14.51 15.61
C MET A 1 21.07 14.94 16.72
N ASN A 2 20.76 16.24 16.83
CA ASN A 2 19.84 16.74 17.85
C ASN A 2 18.48 16.99 17.19
N ILE A 3 17.41 16.41 17.75
CA ILE A 3 16.07 16.48 17.17
C ILE A 3 15.15 17.09 18.23
N ILE A 4 14.43 18.14 17.88
CA ILE A 4 13.46 18.76 18.78
C ILE A 4 12.12 18.09 18.53
N LEU A 5 11.62 17.40 19.56
CA LEU A 5 10.32 16.76 19.52
C LEU A 5 9.24 17.74 19.99
N LYS A 6 8.03 17.57 19.46
CA LYS A 6 6.87 18.27 20.00
C LYS A 6 6.41 17.62 21.30
N PRO A 7 5.80 18.36 22.24
CA PRO A 7 5.37 17.82 23.53
C PRO A 7 4.44 16.59 23.41
N GLU A 8 3.60 16.53 22.37
CA GLU A 8 2.74 15.37 22.10
C GLU A 8 3.53 14.12 21.70
N GLN A 9 4.65 14.28 20.97
CA GLN A 9 5.50 13.17 20.56
C GLN A 9 6.27 12.61 21.75
N GLU A 10 6.80 13.49 22.61
CA GLU A 10 7.46 13.08 23.86
C GLU A 10 6.52 12.28 24.77
N LYS A 11 5.28 12.77 24.96
CA LYS A 11 4.26 12.05 25.75
C LYS A 11 3.96 10.67 25.17
N LEU A 12 3.84 10.57 23.85
CA LEU A 12 3.59 9.29 23.17
C LEU A 12 4.74 8.31 23.37
N ILE A 13 5.98 8.77 23.17
CA ILE A 13 7.19 7.96 23.36
C ILE A 13 7.27 7.49 24.82
N GLN A 14 7.08 8.40 25.78
CA GLN A 14 7.12 8.05 27.21
C GLN A 14 6.04 7.03 27.57
N ALA A 15 4.82 7.15 27.03
CA ALA A 15 3.76 6.17 27.25
C ALA A 15 4.13 4.77 26.70
N LYS A 16 4.84 4.70 25.57
CA LYS A 16 5.31 3.43 24.97
C LYS A 16 6.43 2.77 25.79
N VAL A 17 7.34 3.55 26.35
CA VAL A 17 8.36 3.04 27.28
C VAL A 17 7.71 2.59 28.59
N ASN A 18 6.83 3.41 29.16
CA ASN A 18 6.13 3.11 30.41
C ASN A 18 5.21 1.89 30.31
N SER A 19 4.75 1.51 29.11
CA SER A 19 3.98 0.29 28.90
C SER A 19 4.83 -0.99 29.01
N GLY A 20 6.15 -0.87 29.21
CA GLY A 20 7.08 -1.99 29.30
C GLY A 20 7.35 -2.69 27.96
N LYS A 21 6.76 -2.21 26.86
CA LYS A 21 6.94 -2.80 25.52
C LYS A 21 8.30 -2.45 24.91
N TYR A 22 8.87 -1.32 25.32
CA TYR A 22 10.16 -0.81 24.86
C TYR A 22 10.99 -0.41 26.09
N LYS A 23 12.29 -0.71 26.07
CA LYS A 23 13.20 -0.46 27.20
C LYS A 23 13.73 0.97 27.20
N THR A 24 13.83 1.57 26.02
CA THR A 24 14.42 2.91 25.85
C THR A 24 13.63 3.73 24.84
N ILE A 25 13.82 5.05 24.90
CA ILE A 25 13.30 5.98 23.89
C ILE A 25 13.86 5.66 22.50
N ASP A 26 15.15 5.33 22.43
CA ASP A 26 15.83 5.01 21.17
C ASP A 26 15.21 3.79 20.48
N GLU A 27 14.80 2.76 21.22
CA GLU A 27 14.09 1.61 20.66
C GLU A 27 12.74 2.01 20.03
N VAL A 28 11.99 2.92 20.68
CA VAL A 28 10.72 3.42 20.16
C VAL A 28 10.95 4.20 18.86
N ILE A 29 11.96 5.06 18.83
CA ILE A 29 12.30 5.88 17.66
C ILE A 29 12.79 5.00 16.52
N ALA A 30 13.66 4.03 16.80
CA ALA A 30 14.17 3.09 15.80
C ALA A 30 13.04 2.29 15.14
N GLU A 31 12.11 1.77 15.93
CA GLU A 31 10.95 1.04 15.40
C GLU A 31 10.02 1.95 14.59
N ALA A 32 9.78 3.19 15.05
CA ALA A 32 8.97 4.15 14.31
C ALA A 32 9.58 4.51 12.94
N LEU A 33 10.91 4.70 12.89
CA LEU A 33 11.63 4.98 11.65
C LEU A 33 11.66 3.77 10.72
N LYS A 34 11.81 2.56 11.26
CA LYS A 34 11.73 1.33 10.49
C LYS A 34 10.36 1.18 9.82
N LEU A 35 9.28 1.36 10.57
CA LEU A 35 7.91 1.31 10.03
C LEU A 35 7.67 2.39 8.96
N LEU A 36 8.25 3.58 9.15
CA LEU A 36 8.18 4.65 8.15
C LEU A 36 8.89 4.25 6.85
N ASP A 37 10.12 3.75 6.95
CA ASP A 37 10.91 3.30 5.79
C ASP A 37 10.26 2.11 5.08
N GLU A 38 9.71 1.14 5.81
CA GLU A 38 8.95 0.04 5.23
C GLU A 38 7.73 0.55 4.46
N ARG A 39 6.95 1.48 5.03
CA ARG A 39 5.80 2.08 4.35
C ARG A 39 6.22 2.81 3.08
N ASP A 40 7.30 3.58 3.14
CA ASP A 40 7.78 4.36 2.00
C ASP A 40 8.28 3.41 0.89
N LYS A 41 9.00 2.34 1.22
CA LYS A 41 9.40 1.29 0.27
C LYS A 41 8.19 0.60 -0.37
N HIS A 42 7.19 0.24 0.42
CA HIS A 42 5.95 -0.35 -0.11
C HIS A 42 5.26 0.60 -1.09
N TYR A 43 5.22 1.90 -0.79
CA TYR A 43 4.65 2.91 -1.67
C TYR A 43 5.43 3.06 -2.98
N GLN A 44 6.76 3.08 -2.93
CA GLN A 44 7.60 3.15 -4.13
C GLN A 44 7.42 1.90 -5.03
N ASN A 45 7.43 0.71 -4.43
CA ASN A 45 7.19 -0.54 -5.16
C ASN A 45 5.80 -0.54 -5.82
N TRP A 46 4.78 -0.05 -5.12
CA TRP A 46 3.44 0.10 -5.68
C TRP A 46 3.42 1.05 -6.87
N ILE A 47 4.06 2.23 -6.77
CA ILE A 47 4.17 3.18 -7.88
C ILE A 47 4.84 2.54 -9.09
N GLU A 48 5.96 1.84 -8.89
CA GLU A 48 6.72 1.23 -9.99
C GLU A 48 5.89 0.15 -10.69
N ASP A 49 5.26 -0.74 -9.93
CA ASP A 49 4.41 -1.79 -10.48
C ASP A 49 3.19 -1.20 -11.21
N THR A 50 2.55 -0.18 -10.66
CA THR A 50 1.44 0.52 -11.32
C THR A 50 1.89 1.19 -12.61
N ARG A 51 3.01 1.91 -12.62
CA ARG A 51 3.56 2.53 -13.84
C ARG A 51 3.83 1.50 -14.92
N ARG A 52 4.43 0.36 -14.55
CA ARG A 52 4.68 -0.75 -15.48
C ARG A 52 3.37 -1.31 -16.06
N LYS A 53 2.36 -1.55 -15.23
CA LYS A 53 1.05 -2.05 -15.68
C LYS A 53 0.36 -1.07 -16.63
N VAL A 54 0.41 0.24 -16.31
CA VAL A 54 -0.14 1.28 -17.18
C VAL A 54 0.59 1.33 -18.52
N ALA A 55 1.93 1.31 -18.52
CA ALA A 55 2.72 1.31 -19.75
C ALA A 55 2.40 0.11 -20.65
N VAL A 56 2.26 -1.10 -20.07
CA VAL A 56 1.83 -2.30 -20.80
C VAL A 56 0.42 -2.12 -21.37
N GLY A 57 -0.50 -1.56 -20.59
CA GLY A 57 -1.87 -1.27 -21.03
C GLY A 57 -1.92 -0.30 -22.20
N LEU A 58 -1.18 0.80 -22.12
CA LEU A 58 -1.08 1.80 -23.20
C LEU A 58 -0.50 1.17 -24.47
N ALA A 59 0.61 0.43 -24.36
CA ALA A 59 1.21 -0.24 -25.52
C ALA A 59 0.27 -1.27 -26.17
N LYS A 60 -0.61 -1.92 -25.41
CA LYS A 60 -1.66 -2.81 -25.96
C LYS A 60 -2.73 -2.02 -26.70
N LEU A 61 -3.14 -0.87 -26.16
CA LEU A 61 -4.10 0.01 -26.82
C LEU A 61 -3.54 0.56 -28.13
N ASP A 62 -2.27 0.97 -28.15
CA ASP A 62 -1.59 1.45 -29.36
C ASP A 62 -1.53 0.39 -30.46
N ARG A 63 -1.46 -0.90 -30.10
CA ARG A 63 -1.53 -2.05 -31.02
C ARG A 63 -2.97 -2.45 -31.39
N GLY A 64 -3.98 -1.73 -30.91
CA GLY A 64 -5.39 -2.05 -31.17
C GLY A 64 -5.93 -3.25 -30.39
N GLU A 65 -5.22 -3.75 -29.37
CA GLU A 65 -5.64 -4.86 -28.52
C GLU A 65 -6.67 -4.44 -27.44
N GLY A 66 -7.29 -3.26 -27.59
CA GLY A 66 -8.39 -2.82 -26.74
C GLY A 66 -9.59 -3.75 -26.86
N VAL A 67 -10.27 -4.03 -25.75
CA VAL A 67 -11.50 -4.81 -25.76
C VAL A 67 -12.69 -3.86 -25.61
N GLU A 68 -13.68 -4.04 -26.48
CA GLU A 68 -14.91 -3.25 -26.48
C GLU A 68 -15.72 -3.51 -25.19
N ILE A 69 -16.26 -2.44 -24.61
CA ILE A 69 -16.79 -2.46 -23.24
C ILE A 69 -17.98 -3.40 -23.10
N GLN A 70 -18.85 -3.50 -24.12
CA GLN A 70 -20.01 -4.39 -24.07
C GLN A 70 -19.58 -5.86 -24.00
N THR A 71 -18.50 -6.21 -24.71
CA THR A 71 -17.90 -7.55 -24.66
C THR A 71 -17.39 -7.91 -23.25
N VAL A 72 -16.74 -6.96 -22.57
CA VAL A 72 -16.26 -7.15 -21.19
C VAL A 72 -17.43 -7.32 -20.23
N MET A 73 -18.45 -6.46 -20.33
CA MET A 73 -19.63 -6.49 -19.45
C MET A 73 -20.42 -7.78 -19.58
N ASN A 74 -20.59 -8.30 -20.81
CA ASN A 74 -21.28 -9.56 -21.05
C ASN A 74 -20.54 -10.73 -20.42
N LYS A 75 -19.20 -10.81 -20.60
CA LYS A 75 -18.37 -11.85 -19.96
C LYS A 75 -18.42 -11.78 -18.43
N LEU A 76 -18.43 -10.57 -17.86
CA LEU A 76 -18.49 -10.38 -16.42
C LEU A 76 -19.83 -10.85 -15.84
N LYS A 77 -20.94 -10.46 -16.46
CA LYS A 77 -22.30 -10.91 -16.05
C LYS A 77 -22.40 -12.43 -16.07
N GLU A 78 -21.86 -13.07 -17.10
CA GLU A 78 -21.88 -14.52 -17.23
C GLU A 78 -21.05 -15.22 -16.13
N LYS A 79 -19.86 -14.71 -15.80
CA LYS A 79 -19.07 -15.22 -14.67
C LYS A 79 -19.80 -15.09 -13.33
N VAL A 80 -20.47 -13.98 -13.10
CA VAL A 80 -21.26 -13.75 -11.88
C VAL A 80 -22.44 -14.71 -11.80
N ARG A 81 -23.13 -14.97 -12.92
CA ARG A 81 -24.22 -15.95 -13.00
C ARG A 81 -23.74 -17.36 -12.65
N GLN A 82 -22.66 -17.82 -13.27
CA GLN A 82 -22.07 -19.13 -13.00
C GLN A 82 -21.60 -19.30 -11.55
N ALA A 83 -21.10 -18.24 -10.91
CA ALA A 83 -20.71 -18.27 -9.50
C ALA A 83 -21.91 -18.36 -8.55
N LYS A 84 -23.09 -17.87 -8.96
CA LYS A 84 -24.34 -17.99 -8.20
C LYS A 84 -25.01 -19.35 -8.37
N GLU A 85 -24.91 -19.95 -9.55
CA GLU A 85 -25.49 -21.27 -9.85
C GLU A 85 -24.69 -22.44 -9.25
N LYS A 86 -23.42 -22.21 -8.89
CA LYS A 86 -22.56 -23.19 -8.18
C LYS A 86 -22.69 -23.15 -6.65
N LYS A 87 -23.60 -22.34 -6.12
CA LYS A 87 -23.94 -22.26 -4.69
C LYS A 87 -25.27 -22.94 -4.43
#